data_AF-A0A6L9IV95-F1
#
_entry.id   AF-A0A6L9IV95-F1
#
_cell.length_a   1.000
_cell.length_b   1.000
_cell.length_c   1.000
_cell.angle_alpha   90.00
_cell.angle_beta   90.00
_cell.angle_gamma   90.00
#
_symmetry.space_group_name_H-M   'P 1'
#
loop_
_entity.id
_entity.type
_entity.pdbx_description
1 polymer ?
#
loop_
_entity_poly.entity_id
_entity_poly.type
_entity_poly.pdbx_seq_one_letter_code
_entity_poly.pdbx_strand_id
1 'polypeptide(L)'
;MTDKQLLARHFDDVAPLRSRWFWRNYTYHAQIIRACHPFLNPGSRVLELGCSTGELLHELRPSQGVGVDISPVSIEYARRQYPNLHWVCADVENLPDTLPLDQPFDVIVMADLVGYLDDIQLTLEHIRRLTHPNTRIIIATWNWIWQPALRLGELLRLKTPDLEIRQNWVSPTVIRTILMLAGYTPLQTLPGVLLPFDIAGLSPLINTFSHAPIVERCTLLRTVIARPTEPNPEPEPTSVTVVIPTRNEVGNIESIIARTPDMGTHTELLFIDGNSTDGTVEKIREQIQAHPERDIKFMPQVPPQSPDADTPPNLMLKLGKGDAVRKAFAAASGDILMILDSDITVPPEELPKFYDALVANKADFVNGTRLVYPQETGAMRPINKLGNVVFSLLFSWLLSQPITDTLCGTKALRKRDYDAIAANRSYFGDFDPFGDFDLLFGAAWLGYRIIDLPVHYRARTYGDSKVRVDLHGPLLGRMSAIAFWQFKVRPWLIGRRQAYRKPQHPTAARETSERSKLVVRAGVLLGVVWIVVHVVRWLRH
;
A
#
# COMPACT_ATOMS: atom_id res chain seq x y z
N MET A 1 -34.28 25.79 -14.65
CA MET A 1 -33.03 25.03 -14.87
C MET A 1 -32.83 24.22 -13.60
N THR A 2 -32.74 22.90 -13.68
CA THR A 2 -32.49 22.05 -12.50
C THR A 2 -31.07 22.28 -11.99
N ASP A 3 -30.77 21.95 -10.74
CA ASP A 3 -29.42 22.06 -10.17
C ASP A 3 -28.39 21.30 -11.02
N LYS A 4 -28.77 20.12 -11.54
CA LYS A 4 -27.94 19.31 -12.45
C LYS A 4 -27.65 20.00 -13.77
N GLN A 5 -28.63 20.73 -14.32
CA GLN A 5 -28.40 21.53 -15.53
C GLN A 5 -27.45 22.69 -15.26
N LEU A 6 -27.56 23.35 -14.10
CA LEU A 6 -26.62 24.41 -13.70
C LEU A 6 -25.20 23.86 -13.52
N LEU A 7 -25.07 22.68 -12.93
CA LEU A 7 -23.80 21.98 -12.78
C LEU A 7 -23.16 21.65 -14.14
N ALA A 8 -23.94 21.07 -15.06
CA ALA A 8 -23.46 20.75 -16.41
C ALA A 8 -22.98 22.00 -17.15
N ARG A 9 -23.75 23.10 -17.10
CA ARG A 9 -23.37 24.36 -17.72
C ARG A 9 -22.11 24.96 -17.11
N HIS A 10 -21.96 24.91 -15.80
CA HIS A 10 -20.73 25.37 -15.14
C HIS A 10 -19.50 24.61 -15.67
N PHE A 11 -19.58 23.28 -15.76
CA PHE A 11 -18.48 22.47 -16.27
C PHE A 11 -18.23 22.66 -17.77
N ASP A 12 -19.28 22.92 -18.57
CA ASP A 12 -19.13 23.33 -19.97
C ASP A 12 -18.34 24.65 -20.10
N ASP A 13 -18.62 25.64 -19.26
CA ASP A 13 -17.97 26.95 -19.28
C ASP A 13 -16.48 26.86 -18.88
N VAL A 14 -16.12 25.96 -17.95
CA VAL A 14 -14.73 25.82 -17.49
C VAL A 14 -13.89 24.82 -18.30
N ALA A 15 -14.53 23.95 -19.10
CA ALA A 15 -13.85 22.91 -19.89
C ALA A 15 -12.65 23.42 -20.72
N PRO A 16 -12.72 24.56 -21.44
CA PRO A 16 -11.59 25.06 -22.23
C PRO A 16 -10.34 25.42 -21.40
N LEU A 17 -10.53 25.72 -20.11
CA LEU A 17 -9.46 26.11 -19.19
C LEU A 17 -8.92 24.93 -18.38
N ARG A 18 -9.64 23.80 -18.34
CA ARG A 18 -9.38 22.69 -17.42
C ARG A 18 -7.98 22.13 -17.57
N SER A 19 -7.55 21.88 -18.79
CA SER A 19 -6.21 21.32 -19.08
C SER A 19 -5.08 22.20 -18.55
N ARG A 20 -5.17 23.52 -18.78
CA ARG A 20 -4.19 24.47 -18.27
C ARG A 20 -4.10 24.42 -16.74
N TRP A 21 -5.24 24.32 -16.07
CA TRP A 21 -5.29 24.26 -14.60
C TRP A 21 -4.80 22.93 -14.04
N PHE A 22 -5.12 21.81 -14.69
CA PHE A 22 -4.61 20.49 -14.34
C PHE A 22 -3.08 20.49 -14.30
N TRP A 23 -2.44 20.95 -15.39
CA TRP A 23 -0.98 20.98 -15.48
C TRP A 23 -0.33 22.02 -14.56
N ARG A 24 -0.99 23.17 -14.34
CA ARG A 24 -0.49 24.18 -13.41
C ARG A 24 -0.52 23.70 -11.96
N ASN A 25 -1.54 22.93 -11.59
CA ASN A 25 -1.74 22.38 -10.25
C ASN A 25 -1.39 20.88 -10.21
N TYR A 26 -0.46 20.43 -11.06
CA TYR A 26 -0.17 19.00 -11.21
C TYR A 26 0.23 18.32 -9.90
N THR A 27 0.91 19.01 -8.97
CA THR A 27 1.24 18.48 -7.64
C THR A 27 0.03 17.96 -6.87
N TYR A 28 -1.13 18.61 -7.03
CA TYR A 28 -2.39 18.17 -6.45
C TYR A 28 -2.86 16.85 -7.10
N HIS A 29 -2.99 16.83 -8.43
CA HIS A 29 -3.45 15.66 -9.17
C HIS A 29 -2.48 14.47 -9.09
N ALA A 30 -1.18 14.73 -8.97
CA ALA A 30 -0.14 13.73 -8.77
C ALA A 30 -0.37 12.90 -7.50
N GLN A 31 -0.99 13.46 -6.45
CA GLN A 31 -1.34 12.67 -5.26
C GLN A 31 -2.49 11.70 -5.54
N ILE A 32 -3.47 12.10 -6.34
CA ILE A 32 -4.59 11.23 -6.72
C ILE A 32 -4.06 10.11 -7.61
N ILE A 33 -3.24 10.43 -8.62
CA ILE A 33 -2.56 9.46 -9.48
C ILE A 33 -1.75 8.47 -8.64
N ARG A 34 -0.98 8.98 -7.68
CA ARG A 34 -0.18 8.16 -6.77
C ARG A 34 -1.05 7.22 -5.91
N ALA A 35 -2.19 7.68 -5.41
CA ALA A 35 -3.10 6.83 -4.64
C ALA A 35 -3.65 5.67 -5.48
N CYS A 36 -3.75 5.85 -6.80
CA CYS A 36 -4.21 4.81 -7.73
C CYS A 36 -3.09 3.83 -8.13
N HIS A 37 -1.85 4.32 -8.29
CA HIS A 37 -0.75 3.57 -8.89
C HIS A 37 -0.51 2.15 -8.34
N PRO A 38 -0.59 1.87 -7.02
CA PRO A 38 -0.33 0.52 -6.52
C PRO A 38 -1.36 -0.52 -6.96
N PHE A 39 -2.51 -0.08 -7.45
CA PHE A 39 -3.61 -0.93 -7.90
C PHE A 39 -3.66 -1.07 -9.43
N LEU A 40 -2.74 -0.41 -10.14
CA LEU A 40 -2.66 -0.44 -11.60
C LEU A 40 -1.64 -1.48 -12.05
N ASN A 41 -2.14 -2.67 -12.36
CA ASN A 41 -1.40 -3.74 -13.02
C ASN A 41 -1.50 -3.62 -14.56
N PRO A 42 -0.58 -4.24 -15.33
CA PRO A 42 -0.78 -4.46 -16.75
C PRO A 42 -2.14 -5.14 -17.00
N GLY A 43 -2.96 -4.59 -17.89
CA GLY A 43 -4.32 -5.07 -18.15
C GLY A 43 -5.43 -4.39 -17.33
N SER A 44 -5.10 -3.51 -16.38
CA SER A 44 -6.12 -2.90 -15.49
C SER A 44 -7.15 -2.06 -16.25
N ARG A 45 -8.40 -2.22 -15.84
CA ARG A 45 -9.57 -1.45 -16.26
C ARG A 45 -9.86 -0.37 -15.22
N VAL A 46 -9.96 0.88 -15.66
CA VAL A 46 -10.14 2.02 -14.77
C VAL A 46 -11.37 2.82 -15.17
N LEU A 47 -12.21 3.13 -14.19
CA LEU A 47 -13.37 4.02 -14.34
C LEU A 47 -13.08 5.32 -13.59
N GLU A 48 -13.17 6.46 -14.27
CA GLU A 48 -13.18 7.78 -13.64
C GLU A 48 -14.59 8.37 -13.69
N LEU A 49 -15.16 8.66 -12.53
CA LEU A 49 -16.44 9.34 -12.37
C LEU A 49 -16.19 10.82 -12.09
N GLY A 50 -16.78 11.70 -12.91
CA GLY A 50 -16.48 13.14 -12.90
C GLY A 50 -15.16 13.46 -13.62
N CYS A 51 -14.92 12.86 -14.79
CA CYS A 51 -13.61 12.87 -15.45
C CYS A 51 -13.21 14.21 -16.08
N SER A 52 -14.15 15.16 -16.22
CA SER A 52 -13.95 16.43 -16.89
C SER A 52 -13.29 16.24 -18.27
N THR A 53 -12.17 16.91 -18.56
CA THR A 53 -11.44 16.81 -19.84
C THR A 53 -10.52 15.59 -19.94
N GLY A 54 -10.49 14.70 -18.94
CA GLY A 54 -9.90 13.36 -19.05
C GLY A 54 -8.41 13.22 -18.71
N GLU A 55 -7.73 14.29 -18.27
CA GLU A 55 -6.30 14.26 -17.98
C GLU A 55 -5.93 13.25 -16.88
N LEU A 56 -6.77 13.10 -15.85
CA LEU A 56 -6.49 12.18 -14.75
C LEU A 56 -6.50 10.73 -15.25
N LEU A 57 -7.58 10.27 -15.87
CA LEU A 57 -7.65 8.93 -16.48
C LEU A 57 -6.51 8.67 -17.48
N HIS A 58 -6.12 9.68 -18.27
CA HIS A 58 -4.99 9.57 -19.19
C HIS A 58 -3.67 9.31 -18.45
N GLU A 59 -3.38 10.08 -17.39
CA GLU A 59 -2.14 9.94 -16.61
C GLU A 59 -2.09 8.63 -15.81
N LEU A 60 -3.24 8.03 -15.49
CA LEU A 60 -3.31 6.69 -14.91
C LEU A 60 -2.86 5.60 -15.90
N ARG A 61 -2.86 5.88 -17.21
CA ARG A 61 -2.44 4.96 -18.29
C ARG A 61 -3.06 3.55 -18.17
N PRO A 62 -4.40 3.45 -18.07
CA PRO A 62 -5.06 2.15 -17.99
C PRO A 62 -4.92 1.37 -19.30
N SER A 63 -5.07 0.05 -19.23
CA SER A 63 -5.18 -0.76 -20.45
C SER A 63 -6.53 -0.55 -21.14
N GLN A 64 -7.58 -0.37 -20.32
CA GLN A 64 -8.89 0.08 -20.76
C GLN A 64 -9.42 1.12 -19.77
N GLY A 65 -9.77 2.31 -20.24
CA GLY A 65 -10.25 3.39 -19.39
C GLY A 65 -11.61 3.91 -19.85
N VAL A 66 -12.49 4.17 -18.89
CA VAL A 66 -13.80 4.78 -19.12
C VAL A 66 -13.90 6.04 -18.26
N GLY A 67 -14.13 7.19 -18.89
CA GLY A 67 -14.42 8.44 -18.20
C GLY A 67 -15.90 8.80 -18.32
N VAL A 68 -16.52 9.18 -17.22
CA VAL A 68 -17.91 9.66 -17.17
C VAL A 68 -17.95 11.09 -16.66
N ASP A 69 -18.64 11.98 -17.35
CA ASP A 69 -18.88 13.35 -16.89
C ASP A 69 -20.27 13.85 -17.35
N ILE A 70 -20.84 14.79 -16.61
CA ILE A 70 -22.14 15.40 -16.92
C ILE A 70 -22.02 16.47 -18.03
N SER A 71 -20.82 17.03 -18.24
CA SER A 71 -20.55 18.08 -19.22
C SER A 71 -20.30 17.50 -20.62
N PRO A 72 -21.20 17.72 -21.60
CA PRO A 72 -20.98 17.29 -22.98
C PRO A 72 -19.75 17.94 -23.60
N VAL A 73 -19.45 19.21 -23.25
CA VAL A 73 -18.27 19.93 -23.77
C VAL A 73 -16.99 19.30 -23.24
N SER A 74 -16.92 18.99 -21.94
CA SER A 74 -15.75 18.33 -21.33
C SER A 74 -15.47 16.97 -21.98
N ILE A 75 -16.53 16.17 -22.21
CA ILE A 75 -16.43 14.87 -22.88
C ILE A 75 -15.96 15.01 -24.33
N GLU A 76 -16.37 16.06 -25.04
CA GLU A 76 -15.87 16.32 -26.40
C GLU A 76 -14.37 16.63 -26.40
N TYR A 77 -13.89 17.46 -25.46
CA TYR A 77 -12.45 17.69 -25.29
C TYR A 77 -11.70 16.40 -24.98
N ALA A 78 -12.21 15.58 -24.07
CA ALA A 78 -11.61 14.31 -23.69
C ALA A 78 -11.49 13.35 -24.89
N ARG A 79 -12.58 13.20 -25.67
CA ARG A 79 -12.57 12.38 -26.91
C ARG A 79 -11.55 12.86 -27.94
N ARG A 80 -11.40 14.17 -28.12
CA ARG A 80 -10.46 14.76 -29.08
C ARG A 80 -9.00 14.59 -28.63
N GLN A 81 -8.72 14.76 -27.33
CA GLN A 81 -7.37 14.67 -26.79
C GLN A 81 -6.90 13.22 -26.57
N TYR A 82 -7.82 12.34 -26.19
CA TYR A 82 -7.53 10.98 -25.75
C TYR A 82 -8.44 9.96 -26.45
N PRO A 83 -8.31 9.79 -27.78
CA PRO A 83 -9.20 8.95 -28.58
C PRO A 83 -9.06 7.45 -28.29
N ASN A 84 -8.01 7.04 -27.56
CA ASN A 84 -7.75 5.66 -27.17
C ASN A 84 -8.51 5.22 -25.89
N LEU A 85 -9.28 6.12 -25.27
CA LEU A 85 -10.09 5.86 -24.08
C LEU A 85 -11.58 6.03 -24.40
N HIS A 86 -12.43 5.48 -23.55
CA HIS A 86 -13.89 5.55 -23.71
C HIS A 86 -14.46 6.69 -22.87
N TRP A 87 -15.41 7.45 -23.44
CA TRP A 87 -15.95 8.66 -22.81
C TRP A 87 -17.47 8.68 -22.89
N VAL A 88 -18.13 8.81 -21.74
CA VAL A 88 -19.58 8.77 -21.58
C VAL A 88 -20.07 10.10 -21.00
N CYS A 89 -21.02 10.73 -21.68
CA CYS A 89 -21.72 11.91 -21.14
C CYS A 89 -22.95 11.43 -20.38
N ALA A 90 -22.90 11.45 -19.04
CA ALA A 90 -23.99 11.01 -18.18
C ALA A 90 -23.89 11.66 -16.79
N ASP A 91 -25.02 11.76 -16.10
CA ASP A 91 -25.03 12.05 -14.66
C ASP A 91 -24.60 10.80 -13.90
N VAL A 92 -23.62 10.94 -12.99
CA VAL A 92 -23.07 9.81 -12.23
C VAL A 92 -24.11 9.20 -11.29
N GLU A 93 -25.11 9.97 -10.85
CA GLU A 93 -26.20 9.44 -10.02
C GLU A 93 -27.20 8.60 -10.85
N ASN A 94 -27.18 8.77 -12.17
CA ASN A 94 -28.08 8.14 -13.13
C ASN A 94 -27.28 7.52 -14.29
N LEU A 95 -26.31 6.65 -13.96
CA LEU A 95 -25.49 5.96 -14.96
C LEU A 95 -26.35 5.02 -15.83
N PRO A 96 -26.04 4.91 -17.14
CA PRO A 96 -26.68 3.95 -18.01
C PRO A 96 -26.47 2.51 -17.50
N ASP A 97 -27.39 1.61 -17.85
CA ASP A 97 -27.35 0.21 -17.41
C ASP A 97 -26.04 -0.47 -17.82
N THR A 98 -25.55 -0.15 -19.01
CA THR A 98 -24.27 -0.61 -19.55
C THR A 98 -23.34 0.56 -19.80
N LEU A 99 -22.14 0.50 -19.21
CA LEU A 99 -21.02 1.33 -19.62
C LEU A 99 -20.23 0.64 -20.73
N PRO A 100 -19.39 1.38 -21.48
CA PRO A 100 -18.38 0.76 -22.31
C PRO A 100 -17.56 -0.20 -21.43
N LEU A 101 -17.33 -1.42 -21.90
CA LEU A 101 -16.77 -2.59 -21.20
C LEU A 101 -17.83 -3.53 -20.58
N ASP A 102 -17.82 -4.80 -21.00
CA ASP A 102 -18.72 -5.86 -20.50
C ASP A 102 -18.24 -6.49 -19.17
N GLN A 103 -17.30 -5.84 -18.46
CA GLN A 103 -16.65 -6.41 -17.29
C GLN A 103 -16.45 -5.39 -16.17
N PRO A 104 -16.38 -5.83 -14.89
CA PRO A 104 -16.10 -4.97 -13.75
C PRO A 104 -14.75 -4.24 -13.85
N PHE A 105 -14.62 -3.11 -13.15
CA PHE A 105 -13.38 -2.32 -13.12
C PHE A 105 -12.46 -2.72 -11.98
N ASP A 106 -11.16 -2.65 -12.21
CA ASP A 106 -10.15 -2.93 -11.18
C ASP A 106 -9.94 -1.71 -10.25
N VAL A 107 -10.09 -0.50 -10.81
CA VAL A 107 -10.03 0.77 -10.06
C VAL A 107 -11.17 1.69 -10.48
N ILE A 108 -11.88 2.27 -9.50
CA ILE A 108 -12.87 3.33 -9.71
C ILE A 108 -12.42 4.57 -8.93
N VAL A 109 -12.30 5.70 -9.64
CA VAL A 109 -11.79 6.97 -9.07
C VAL A 109 -12.90 8.03 -9.09
N MET A 110 -13.08 8.69 -7.95
CA MET A 110 -13.93 9.86 -7.77
C MET A 110 -13.07 11.00 -7.24
N ALA A 111 -12.56 11.83 -8.14
CA ALA A 111 -11.70 12.96 -7.81
C ALA A 111 -12.53 14.26 -7.76
N ASP A 112 -12.69 14.80 -6.55
CA ASP A 112 -13.48 16.04 -6.30
C ASP A 112 -14.95 15.97 -6.74
N LEU A 113 -15.48 14.78 -7.04
CA LEU A 113 -16.87 14.58 -7.47
C LEU A 113 -17.88 14.65 -6.32
N VAL A 114 -17.53 14.08 -5.15
CA VAL A 114 -18.48 13.79 -4.07
C VAL A 114 -19.24 15.03 -3.57
N GLY A 115 -18.60 16.21 -3.63
CA GLY A 115 -19.25 17.46 -3.23
C GLY A 115 -20.41 17.89 -4.14
N TYR A 116 -20.49 17.36 -5.35
CA TYR A 116 -21.52 17.70 -6.34
C TYR A 116 -22.68 16.70 -6.42
N LEU A 117 -22.58 15.56 -5.73
CA LEU A 117 -23.63 14.54 -5.66
C LEU A 117 -24.74 14.95 -4.70
N ASP A 118 -25.99 14.64 -5.05
CA ASP A 118 -27.17 14.79 -4.19
C ASP A 118 -27.27 13.65 -3.18
N ASP A 119 -27.09 12.40 -3.62
CA ASP A 119 -27.07 11.20 -2.78
C ASP A 119 -25.81 10.36 -3.02
N ILE A 120 -24.81 10.60 -2.15
CA ILE A 120 -23.52 9.90 -2.19
C ILE A 120 -23.72 8.40 -1.92
N GLN A 121 -24.63 8.03 -1.01
CA GLN A 121 -24.81 6.63 -0.63
C GLN A 121 -25.43 5.85 -1.78
N LEU A 122 -26.54 6.33 -2.34
CA LEU A 122 -27.23 5.68 -3.44
C LEU A 122 -26.32 5.58 -4.69
N THR A 123 -25.52 6.61 -4.95
CA THR A 123 -24.52 6.59 -6.02
C THR A 123 -23.52 5.45 -5.82
N LEU A 124 -22.98 5.30 -4.60
CA LEU A 124 -22.06 4.21 -4.27
C LEU A 124 -22.73 2.84 -4.39
N GLU A 125 -23.97 2.69 -3.94
CA GLU A 125 -24.75 1.46 -4.08
C GLU A 125 -24.96 1.08 -5.56
N HIS A 126 -25.28 2.06 -6.42
CA HIS A 126 -25.47 1.85 -7.86
C HIS A 126 -24.19 1.41 -8.57
N ILE A 127 -23.04 2.01 -8.26
CA ILE A 127 -21.78 1.63 -8.93
C ILE A 127 -21.24 0.27 -8.47
N ARG A 128 -21.80 -0.33 -7.41
CA ARG A 128 -21.39 -1.67 -6.94
C ARG A 128 -21.53 -2.73 -8.04
N ARG A 129 -22.49 -2.59 -8.95
CA ARG A 129 -22.65 -3.47 -10.13
C ARG A 129 -21.45 -3.47 -11.07
N LEU A 130 -20.60 -2.45 -10.99
CA LEU A 130 -19.40 -2.26 -11.81
C LEU A 130 -18.14 -2.78 -11.11
N THR A 131 -18.29 -3.45 -9.96
CA THR A 131 -17.17 -3.87 -9.11
C THR A 131 -17.08 -5.39 -8.98
N HIS A 132 -15.88 -5.87 -8.72
CA HIS A 132 -15.58 -7.22 -8.27
C HIS A 132 -14.87 -7.12 -6.89
N PRO A 133 -14.66 -8.22 -6.15
CA PRO A 133 -14.14 -8.16 -4.77
C PRO A 133 -12.80 -7.44 -4.58
N ASN A 134 -11.97 -7.42 -5.63
CA ASN A 134 -10.66 -6.78 -5.60
C ASN A 134 -10.68 -5.34 -6.15
N THR A 135 -11.82 -4.82 -6.61
CA THR A 135 -11.93 -3.44 -7.08
C THR A 135 -11.51 -2.46 -5.98
N ARG A 136 -10.76 -1.42 -6.36
CA ARG A 136 -10.37 -0.34 -5.46
C ARG A 136 -11.16 0.93 -5.79
N ILE A 137 -11.95 1.38 -4.84
CA ILE A 137 -12.68 2.64 -4.88
C ILE A 137 -11.80 3.72 -4.24
N ILE A 138 -11.47 4.76 -5.00
CA ILE A 138 -10.57 5.83 -4.58
C ILE A 138 -11.36 7.14 -4.61
N ILE A 139 -11.68 7.64 -3.42
CA ILE A 139 -12.43 8.88 -3.24
C ILE A 139 -11.46 9.95 -2.75
N ALA A 140 -11.19 10.93 -3.60
CA ALA A 140 -10.33 12.06 -3.31
C ALA A 140 -11.20 13.31 -3.12
N THR A 141 -11.12 13.92 -1.93
CA THR A 141 -11.88 15.12 -1.55
C THR A 141 -10.97 16.16 -0.97
N TRP A 142 -11.17 17.43 -1.31
CA TRP A 142 -10.48 18.52 -0.63
C TRP A 142 -11.08 18.80 0.77
N ASN A 143 -10.24 19.34 1.65
CA ASN A 143 -10.57 19.60 3.04
C ASN A 143 -11.17 21.00 3.20
N TRP A 144 -12.41 21.06 3.71
CA TRP A 144 -13.16 22.30 3.88
C TRP A 144 -12.41 23.41 4.65
N ILE A 145 -11.48 23.06 5.55
CA ILE A 145 -10.64 24.04 6.28
C ILE A 145 -9.86 24.96 5.31
N TRP A 146 -9.58 24.50 4.10
CA TRP A 146 -8.88 25.28 3.07
C TRP A 146 -9.79 26.25 2.30
N GLN A 147 -11.10 26.24 2.53
CA GLN A 147 -12.07 27.08 1.82
C GLN A 147 -11.68 28.57 1.80
N PRO A 148 -11.25 29.23 2.91
CA PRO A 148 -10.82 30.63 2.86
C PRO A 148 -9.62 30.85 1.94
N ALA A 149 -8.63 29.95 1.98
CA ALA A 149 -7.45 30.02 1.13
C ALA A 149 -7.79 29.74 -0.35
N LEU A 150 -8.73 28.83 -0.61
CA LEU A 150 -9.21 28.53 -1.97
C LEU A 150 -10.01 29.70 -2.56
N ARG A 151 -10.89 30.35 -1.77
CA ARG A 151 -11.60 31.57 -2.18
C ARG A 151 -10.64 32.71 -2.50
N LEU A 152 -9.60 32.90 -1.67
CA LEU A 152 -8.55 33.86 -1.98
C LEU A 152 -7.81 33.48 -3.28
N GLY A 153 -7.50 32.21 -3.47
CA GLY A 153 -6.90 31.70 -4.71
C GLY A 153 -7.76 31.95 -5.94
N GLU A 154 -9.09 31.86 -5.83
CA GLU A 154 -10.03 32.17 -6.90
C GLU A 154 -10.06 33.67 -7.23
N LEU A 155 -10.15 34.53 -6.19
CA LEU A 155 -10.07 35.99 -6.34
C LEU A 155 -8.76 36.40 -7.04
N LEU A 156 -7.65 35.74 -6.69
CA LEU A 156 -6.33 35.96 -7.28
C LEU A 156 -6.11 35.22 -8.61
N ARG A 157 -7.12 34.52 -9.15
CA ARG A 157 -7.03 33.73 -10.40
C ARG A 157 -5.85 32.74 -10.37
N LEU A 158 -5.72 32.01 -9.28
CA LEU A 158 -4.76 30.94 -9.03
C LEU A 158 -5.37 29.53 -9.07
N LYS A 159 -6.71 29.42 -9.21
CA LYS A 159 -7.43 28.17 -9.50
C LYS A 159 -8.61 28.42 -10.46
N THR A 160 -9.19 27.35 -10.98
CA THR A 160 -10.45 27.39 -11.74
C THR A 160 -11.57 27.96 -10.84
N PRO A 161 -12.49 28.76 -11.39
CA PRO A 161 -13.71 29.14 -10.69
C PRO A 161 -14.46 27.90 -10.23
N ASP A 162 -14.95 27.89 -9.00
CA ASP A 162 -15.71 26.77 -8.45
C ASP A 162 -17.20 27.12 -8.41
N LEU A 163 -18.07 26.11 -8.49
CA LEU A 163 -19.51 26.33 -8.38
C LEU A 163 -19.87 26.44 -6.90
N GLU A 164 -20.11 27.67 -6.42
CA GLU A 164 -20.43 27.97 -5.02
C GLU A 164 -21.72 27.32 -4.48
N ILE A 165 -22.49 26.63 -5.34
CA ILE A 165 -23.83 26.13 -5.04
C ILE A 165 -23.81 24.87 -4.14
N ARG A 166 -22.73 24.09 -4.08
CA ARG A 166 -22.69 22.82 -3.31
C ARG A 166 -21.39 22.67 -2.52
N GLN A 167 -21.37 23.23 -1.30
CA GLN A 167 -20.23 23.11 -0.38
C GLN A 167 -20.60 22.23 0.81
N ASN A 168 -20.73 20.93 0.55
CA ASN A 168 -20.99 19.94 1.60
C ASN A 168 -19.71 19.68 2.41
N TRP A 169 -19.82 19.73 3.75
CA TRP A 169 -18.71 19.33 4.62
C TRP A 169 -18.65 17.81 4.70
N VAL A 170 -17.86 17.20 3.82
CA VAL A 170 -17.68 15.76 3.79
C VAL A 170 -16.31 15.38 4.34
N SER A 171 -16.25 15.06 5.63
CA SER A 171 -15.01 14.61 6.26
C SER A 171 -14.67 13.16 5.87
N PRO A 172 -13.40 12.73 5.94
CA PRO A 172 -13.03 11.33 5.70
C PRO A 172 -13.79 10.35 6.59
N THR A 173 -14.13 10.74 7.82
CA THR A 173 -14.94 9.92 8.75
C THR A 173 -16.35 9.71 8.18
N VAL A 174 -16.95 10.75 7.62
CA VAL A 174 -18.27 10.67 6.96
C VAL A 174 -18.18 9.80 5.71
N ILE A 175 -17.17 10.00 4.84
CA ILE A 175 -16.95 9.14 3.66
C ILE A 175 -16.84 7.66 4.05
N ARG A 176 -16.05 7.33 5.09
CA ARG A 176 -15.92 5.95 5.57
C ARG A 176 -17.24 5.38 6.07
N THR A 177 -18.05 6.20 6.72
CA THR A 177 -19.39 5.79 7.20
C THR A 177 -20.31 5.49 6.02
N ILE A 178 -20.40 6.39 5.04
CA ILE A 178 -21.23 6.21 3.85
C ILE A 178 -20.77 4.98 3.06
N LEU A 179 -19.45 4.78 2.89
CA LEU A 179 -18.89 3.59 2.26
C LEU A 179 -19.37 2.30 2.96
N MET A 180 -19.31 2.24 4.29
CA MET A 180 -19.80 1.08 5.04
C MET A 180 -21.29 0.84 4.83
N LEU A 181 -22.10 1.91 4.80
CA LEU A 181 -23.54 1.81 4.55
C LEU A 181 -23.85 1.32 3.13
N ALA A 182 -23.07 1.77 2.14
CA ALA A 182 -23.18 1.34 0.74
C ALA A 182 -22.58 -0.06 0.46
N GLY A 183 -22.11 -0.78 1.48
CA GLY A 183 -21.55 -2.12 1.33
C GLY A 183 -20.10 -2.13 0.82
N TYR A 184 -19.29 -1.18 1.28
CA TYR A 184 -17.85 -1.13 1.05
C TYR A 184 -17.08 -1.20 2.36
N THR A 185 -15.88 -1.80 2.33
CA THR A 185 -14.95 -1.83 3.44
C THR A 185 -13.87 -0.78 3.23
N PRO A 186 -13.81 0.29 4.05
CA PRO A 186 -12.72 1.25 3.98
C PRO A 186 -11.40 0.60 4.40
N LEU A 187 -10.39 0.71 3.54
CA LEU A 187 -9.07 0.08 3.74
C LEU A 187 -8.08 1.06 4.35
N GLN A 188 -8.01 2.28 3.81
CA GLN A 188 -7.00 3.26 4.21
C GLN A 188 -7.51 4.68 3.98
N THR A 189 -6.97 5.62 4.76
CA THR A 189 -7.03 7.05 4.45
C THR A 189 -5.61 7.54 4.24
N LEU A 190 -5.33 8.03 3.04
CA LEU A 190 -4.06 8.65 2.72
C LEU A 190 -4.15 10.15 3.01
N PRO A 191 -3.15 10.74 3.69
CA PRO A 191 -3.07 12.18 3.80
C PRO A 191 -2.73 12.76 2.43
N GLY A 192 -3.26 13.94 2.15
CA GLY A 192 -3.00 14.62 0.89
C GLY A 192 -1.90 15.66 1.02
N VAL A 193 -2.06 16.73 0.26
CA VAL A 193 -1.03 17.75 0.11
C VAL A 193 -1.15 18.81 1.18
N LEU A 194 -0.06 19.14 1.88
CA LEU A 194 -0.01 20.29 2.78
C LEU A 194 0.24 21.60 2.02
N LEU A 195 1.14 21.57 1.04
CA LEU A 195 1.44 22.69 0.16
C LEU A 195 1.18 22.29 -1.31
N PRO A 196 0.06 22.71 -1.91
CA PRO A 196 -0.33 22.35 -3.29
C PRO A 196 0.55 23.01 -4.34
N PHE A 197 1.32 24.04 -3.96
CA PHE A 197 2.22 24.75 -4.84
C PHE A 197 3.63 24.20 -4.75
N ASP A 198 4.33 24.37 -5.86
CA ASP A 198 5.65 23.83 -6.04
C ASP A 198 6.70 24.92 -5.83
N ILE A 199 7.16 25.04 -4.58
CA ILE A 199 8.21 26.00 -4.20
C ILE A 199 9.56 25.30 -4.28
N ALA A 200 10.32 25.55 -5.35
CA ALA A 200 11.76 25.29 -5.52
C ALA A 200 12.36 24.04 -4.81
N GLY A 201 11.68 22.89 -4.83
CA GLY A 201 12.16 21.65 -4.20
C GLY A 201 11.88 21.51 -2.69
N LEU A 202 11.28 22.52 -2.05
CA LEU A 202 10.79 22.45 -0.66
C LEU A 202 9.45 21.71 -0.55
N SER A 203 8.64 21.72 -1.61
CA SER A 203 7.33 21.06 -1.62
C SER A 203 7.40 19.56 -1.23
N PRO A 204 8.36 18.75 -1.74
CA PRO A 204 8.56 17.37 -1.27
C PRO A 204 8.84 17.24 0.23
N LEU A 205 9.70 18.10 0.79
CA LEU A 205 10.05 18.07 2.20
C LEU A 205 8.87 18.48 3.09
N ILE A 206 8.19 19.57 2.74
CA ILE A 206 7.01 20.05 3.47
C ILE A 206 5.89 19.01 3.44
N ASN A 207 5.65 18.44 2.27
CA ASN A 207 4.59 17.46 2.10
C ASN A 207 4.94 16.08 2.66
N THR A 208 6.21 15.78 2.96
CA THR A 208 6.58 14.58 3.73
C THR A 208 5.95 14.60 5.14
N PHE A 209 5.80 15.80 5.73
CA PHE A 209 5.17 15.99 7.04
C PHE A 209 3.64 15.97 7.00
N SER A 210 3.02 15.85 5.82
CA SER A 210 1.56 15.72 5.67
C SER A 210 0.99 14.53 6.45
N HIS A 211 1.80 13.50 6.70
CA HIS A 211 1.41 12.31 7.45
C HIS A 211 1.48 12.48 8.98
N ALA A 212 1.92 13.63 9.51
CA ALA A 212 2.01 13.79 10.97
C ALA A 212 0.59 13.89 11.58
N PRO A 213 0.30 13.28 12.76
CA PRO A 213 -1.07 13.09 13.27
C PRO A 213 -1.95 14.35 13.37
N ILE A 214 -1.33 15.52 13.59
CA ILE A 214 -2.02 16.82 13.63
C ILE A 214 -2.06 17.46 12.24
N VAL A 215 -0.93 17.46 11.52
CA VAL A 215 -0.77 18.08 10.21
C VAL A 215 -1.68 17.44 9.17
N GLU A 216 -1.83 16.11 9.25
CA GLU A 216 -2.70 15.32 8.39
C GLU A 216 -4.14 15.86 8.36
N ARG A 217 -4.66 16.31 9.52
CA ARG A 217 -6.01 16.89 9.64
C ARG A 217 -6.15 18.22 8.92
N CYS A 218 -5.04 18.89 8.63
CA CYS A 218 -4.97 20.18 7.97
C CYS A 218 -4.49 20.06 6.51
N THR A 219 -4.31 18.86 5.97
CA THR A 219 -3.94 18.70 4.54
C THR A 219 -5.09 19.13 3.63
N LEU A 220 -4.76 19.69 2.46
CA LEU A 220 -5.71 20.16 1.46
C LEU A 220 -6.52 19.01 0.88
N LEU A 221 -5.88 17.89 0.59
CA LEU A 221 -6.53 16.72 -0.01
C LEU A 221 -6.65 15.60 1.02
N ARG A 222 -7.72 14.83 0.96
CA ARG A 222 -7.89 13.58 1.70
C ARG A 222 -8.36 12.51 0.73
N THR A 223 -7.69 11.36 0.74
CA THR A 223 -8.06 10.24 -0.11
C THR A 223 -8.45 9.05 0.72
N VAL A 224 -9.68 8.58 0.55
CA VAL A 224 -10.17 7.33 1.16
C VAL A 224 -10.11 6.24 0.11
N ILE A 225 -9.50 5.12 0.47
CA ILE A 225 -9.43 3.91 -0.36
C ILE A 225 -10.36 2.87 0.28
N ALA A 226 -11.21 2.26 -0.53
CA ALA A 226 -12.12 1.22 -0.11
C ALA A 226 -12.19 0.09 -1.16
N ARG A 227 -12.81 -1.01 -0.79
CA ARG A 227 -13.18 -2.10 -1.70
C ARG A 227 -14.63 -2.54 -1.44
N PRO A 228 -15.31 -3.17 -2.41
CA PRO A 228 -16.61 -3.77 -2.16
C PRO A 228 -16.54 -4.74 -0.98
N THR A 229 -17.51 -4.65 -0.08
CA THR A 229 -17.69 -5.67 0.95
C THR A 229 -18.29 -6.89 0.28
N GLU A 230 -17.58 -8.01 0.34
CA GLU A 230 -18.18 -9.27 -0.05
C GLU A 230 -19.35 -9.58 0.90
N PRO A 231 -20.54 -9.93 0.38
CA PRO A 231 -21.55 -10.53 1.22
C PRO A 231 -20.90 -11.80 1.79
N ASN A 232 -20.74 -11.86 3.12
CA ASN A 232 -20.03 -12.89 3.87
C ASN A 232 -20.11 -14.25 3.15
N PRO A 233 -19.14 -14.58 2.27
CA PRO A 233 -19.22 -15.83 1.55
C PRO A 233 -19.14 -16.90 2.63
N GLU A 234 -19.89 -17.99 2.50
CA GLU A 234 -19.47 -19.16 3.25
C GLU A 234 -18.00 -19.39 2.88
N PRO A 235 -17.12 -19.44 3.89
CA PRO A 235 -15.70 -19.47 3.63
C PRO A 235 -15.38 -20.63 2.70
N GLU A 236 -14.86 -20.33 1.51
CA GLU A 236 -14.46 -21.40 0.59
C GLU A 236 -13.38 -22.24 1.28
N PRO A 237 -13.53 -23.57 1.33
CA PRO A 237 -12.53 -24.43 1.92
C PRO A 237 -11.20 -24.32 1.16
N THR A 238 -10.25 -23.55 1.68
CA THR A 238 -8.92 -23.35 1.06
C THR A 238 -7.85 -24.21 1.71
N SER A 239 -6.87 -24.65 0.92
CA SER A 239 -5.69 -25.36 1.40
C SER A 239 -4.66 -24.42 2.02
N VAL A 240 -3.77 -24.93 2.85
CA VAL A 240 -2.71 -24.16 3.51
C VAL A 240 -1.36 -24.85 3.44
N THR A 241 -0.30 -24.07 3.20
CA THR A 241 1.08 -24.45 3.47
C THR A 241 1.60 -23.67 4.66
N VAL A 242 2.02 -24.38 5.70
CA VAL A 242 2.78 -23.84 6.82
C VAL A 242 4.26 -24.01 6.51
N VAL A 243 4.97 -22.90 6.31
CA VAL A 243 6.41 -22.88 6.10
C VAL A 243 7.13 -22.75 7.43
N ILE A 244 8.06 -23.68 7.67
CA ILE A 244 8.86 -23.75 8.89
C ILE A 244 10.35 -23.59 8.54
N PRO A 245 10.90 -22.36 8.59
CA PRO A 245 12.33 -22.15 8.40
C PRO A 245 13.12 -22.63 9.62
N THR A 246 14.05 -23.56 9.43
CA THR A 246 14.85 -24.17 10.50
C THR A 246 16.34 -23.84 10.39
N ARG A 247 17.00 -23.70 11.54
CA ARG A 247 18.47 -23.67 11.65
C ARG A 247 18.89 -24.07 13.06
N ASN A 248 19.40 -25.26 13.27
CA ASN A 248 19.78 -25.80 14.58
C ASN A 248 18.61 -25.79 15.59
N GLU A 249 17.53 -26.50 15.28
CA GLU A 249 16.28 -26.53 16.05
C GLU A 249 15.78 -27.97 16.26
N VAL A 250 16.70 -28.92 16.36
CA VAL A 250 16.40 -30.37 16.40
C VAL A 250 15.38 -30.75 17.48
N GLY A 251 15.45 -30.10 18.64
CA GLY A 251 14.55 -30.36 19.78
C GLY A 251 13.10 -29.94 19.57
N ASN A 252 12.82 -29.09 18.58
CA ASN A 252 11.48 -28.55 18.34
C ASN A 252 10.71 -29.28 17.24
N ILE A 253 11.39 -30.05 16.37
CA ILE A 253 10.79 -30.64 15.16
C ILE A 253 9.60 -31.55 15.47
N GLU A 254 9.76 -32.47 16.43
CA GLU A 254 8.69 -33.40 16.84
C GLU A 254 7.49 -32.64 17.43
N SER A 255 7.75 -31.62 18.25
CA SER A 255 6.70 -30.80 18.87
C SER A 255 5.92 -29.99 17.83
N ILE A 256 6.60 -29.43 16.82
CA ILE A 256 5.97 -28.69 15.72
C ILE A 256 4.99 -29.59 14.99
N ILE A 257 5.43 -30.79 14.60
CA ILE A 257 4.59 -31.73 13.87
C ILE A 257 3.43 -32.14 14.78
N ALA A 258 3.68 -32.69 15.96
CA ALA A 258 2.61 -33.17 16.83
C ALA A 258 1.53 -32.12 17.20
N ARG A 259 1.90 -30.83 17.27
CA ARG A 259 1.00 -29.77 17.76
C ARG A 259 0.39 -28.89 16.67
N THR A 260 0.92 -28.92 15.44
CA THR A 260 0.33 -28.13 14.36
C THR A 260 -1.02 -28.73 13.97
N PRO A 261 -2.14 -28.00 14.15
CA PRO A 261 -3.46 -28.52 13.80
C PRO A 261 -3.63 -28.61 12.29
N ASP A 262 -4.47 -29.53 11.84
CA ASP A 262 -4.91 -29.55 10.45
C ASP A 262 -5.94 -28.43 10.24
N MET A 263 -5.81 -27.74 9.12
CA MET A 263 -6.57 -26.55 8.74
C MET A 263 -7.04 -26.68 7.29
N GLY A 264 -8.26 -26.21 7.03
CA GLY A 264 -8.83 -26.18 5.69
C GLY A 264 -8.98 -27.56 5.04
N THR A 265 -8.92 -27.59 3.70
CA THR A 265 -9.06 -28.83 2.91
C THR A 265 -7.82 -29.69 2.91
N HIS A 266 -6.65 -29.07 3.13
CA HIS A 266 -5.34 -29.71 3.09
C HIS A 266 -4.36 -28.84 3.87
N THR A 267 -3.50 -29.47 4.68
CA THR A 267 -2.41 -28.81 5.40
C THR A 267 -1.08 -29.44 5.03
N GLU A 268 -0.25 -28.66 4.35
CA GLU A 268 1.13 -29.00 4.02
C GLU A 268 2.06 -28.37 5.06
N LEU A 269 2.95 -29.17 5.65
CA LEU A 269 4.05 -28.69 6.50
C LEU A 269 5.35 -28.70 5.70
N LEU A 270 5.83 -27.52 5.29
CA LEU A 270 7.05 -27.38 4.48
C LEU A 270 8.21 -26.88 5.33
N PHE A 271 9.09 -27.80 5.70
CA PHE A 271 10.35 -27.48 6.38
C PHE A 271 11.40 -27.00 5.37
N ILE A 272 12.05 -25.87 5.67
CA ILE A 272 13.19 -25.37 4.91
C ILE A 272 14.39 -25.10 5.81
N ASP A 273 15.51 -25.78 5.54
CA ASP A 273 16.66 -25.76 6.43
C ASP A 273 17.85 -24.96 5.89
N GLY A 274 18.38 -24.06 6.73
CA GLY A 274 19.51 -23.18 6.46
C GLY A 274 20.89 -23.78 6.73
N ASN A 275 21.08 -25.07 6.44
CA ASN A 275 22.32 -25.83 6.67
C ASN A 275 22.65 -26.04 8.17
N SER A 276 21.72 -26.67 8.88
CA SER A 276 21.87 -27.07 10.28
C SER A 276 22.98 -28.09 10.49
N THR A 277 23.62 -28.03 11.66
CA THR A 277 24.75 -28.88 12.05
C THR A 277 24.48 -29.73 13.30
N ASP A 278 23.28 -29.62 13.88
CA ASP A 278 22.88 -30.24 15.15
C ASP A 278 22.01 -31.51 14.99
N GLY A 279 21.85 -32.01 13.76
CA GLY A 279 20.97 -33.15 13.46
C GLY A 279 19.53 -32.76 13.09
N THR A 280 19.20 -31.47 12.95
CA THR A 280 17.85 -31.00 12.58
C THR A 280 17.33 -31.67 11.31
N VAL A 281 18.15 -31.79 10.26
CA VAL A 281 17.73 -32.35 8.96
C VAL A 281 17.41 -33.84 9.07
N GLU A 282 18.22 -34.59 9.81
CA GLU A 282 18.02 -36.01 10.07
C GLU A 282 16.71 -36.24 10.82
N LYS A 283 16.45 -35.42 11.85
CA LYS A 283 15.19 -35.50 12.61
C LYS A 283 13.98 -35.15 11.75
N ILE A 284 14.06 -34.15 10.86
CA ILE A 284 12.97 -33.84 9.92
C ILE A 284 12.68 -35.06 9.03
N ARG A 285 13.71 -35.70 8.47
CA ARG A 285 13.53 -36.89 7.62
C ARG A 285 12.94 -38.08 8.37
N GLU A 286 13.38 -38.31 9.62
CA GLU A 286 12.81 -39.31 10.52
C GLU A 286 11.30 -39.06 10.72
N GLN A 287 10.93 -37.81 11.00
CA GLN A 287 9.53 -37.46 11.26
C GLN A 287 8.64 -37.54 10.00
N ILE A 288 9.18 -37.24 8.81
CA ILE A 288 8.48 -37.46 7.53
C ILE A 288 8.13 -38.95 7.37
N GLN A 289 9.03 -39.87 7.75
CA GLN A 289 8.78 -41.31 7.67
C GLN A 289 7.83 -41.80 8.77
N ALA A 290 7.90 -41.19 9.97
CA ALA A 290 7.08 -41.57 11.11
C ALA A 290 5.60 -41.13 11.00
N HIS A 291 5.31 -40.12 10.19
CA HIS A 291 3.98 -39.52 10.03
C HIS A 291 3.47 -39.55 8.58
N PRO A 292 3.31 -40.73 7.95
CA PRO A 292 2.85 -40.84 6.56
C PRO A 292 1.41 -40.34 6.34
N GLU A 293 0.63 -40.20 7.41
CA GLU A 293 -0.72 -39.62 7.40
C GLU A 293 -0.73 -38.11 7.19
N ARG A 294 0.41 -37.43 7.33
CA ARG A 294 0.53 -35.97 7.20
C ARG A 294 1.36 -35.58 5.96
N ASP A 295 0.99 -34.48 5.31
CA ASP A 295 1.77 -33.95 4.20
C ASP A 295 2.95 -33.12 4.72
N ILE A 296 4.08 -33.80 4.97
CA ILE A 296 5.31 -33.19 5.47
C ILE A 296 6.36 -33.20 4.36
N LYS A 297 6.87 -32.02 4.01
CA LYS A 297 7.87 -31.82 2.97
C LYS A 297 9.13 -31.18 3.55
N PHE A 298 10.26 -31.46 2.91
CA PHE A 298 11.56 -30.90 3.26
C PHE A 298 12.25 -30.34 2.03
N MET A 299 12.86 -29.16 2.18
CA MET A 299 13.70 -28.53 1.17
C MET A 299 14.97 -27.94 1.81
N PRO A 300 16.18 -28.17 1.26
CA PRO A 300 17.36 -27.44 1.69
C PRO A 300 17.37 -26.01 1.14
N GLN A 301 17.76 -25.02 1.95
CA GLN A 301 17.86 -23.62 1.52
C GLN A 301 19.03 -23.39 0.54
N VAL A 302 20.14 -24.11 0.73
CA VAL A 302 21.42 -23.95 0.00
C VAL A 302 22.13 -25.31 -0.11
N PRO A 303 22.96 -25.56 -1.14
CA PRO A 303 23.94 -26.66 -1.12
C PRO A 303 24.91 -26.49 0.06
N PRO A 304 25.45 -27.58 0.64
CA PRO A 304 26.14 -27.55 1.93
C PRO A 304 27.41 -26.70 1.89
N GLN A 305 27.32 -25.46 2.38
CA GLN A 305 28.44 -24.59 2.74
C GLN A 305 28.04 -23.81 3.99
N SER A 306 28.82 -23.92 5.05
CA SER A 306 28.54 -23.29 6.35
C SER A 306 28.69 -21.77 6.26
N PRO A 307 27.69 -20.98 6.66
CA PRO A 307 27.89 -19.57 6.96
C PRO A 307 28.24 -19.38 8.44
N ASP A 308 29.51 -19.07 8.72
CA ASP A 308 30.03 -18.75 10.05
C ASP A 308 29.54 -17.38 10.56
N ALA A 309 29.78 -17.09 11.85
CA ALA A 309 29.31 -15.88 12.54
C ALA A 309 29.80 -14.54 11.93
N ASP A 310 30.81 -14.58 11.05
CA ASP A 310 31.37 -13.44 10.30
C ASP A 310 30.79 -13.30 8.88
N THR A 311 29.66 -13.94 8.60
CA THR A 311 29.01 -13.88 7.28
C THR A 311 28.67 -12.43 6.91
N PRO A 312 29.19 -11.91 5.79
CA PRO A 312 28.95 -10.52 5.43
C PRO A 312 27.46 -10.27 5.14
N PRO A 313 26.94 -9.06 5.40
CA PRO A 313 25.50 -8.77 5.37
C PRO A 313 24.81 -9.10 4.03
N ASN A 314 25.55 -9.00 2.92
CA ASN A 314 25.07 -9.36 1.58
C ASN A 314 24.88 -10.87 1.37
N LEU A 315 25.64 -11.71 2.08
CA LEU A 315 25.48 -13.16 2.04
C LEU A 315 24.38 -13.61 3.01
N MET A 316 24.22 -12.94 4.16
CA MET A 316 23.04 -13.08 5.03
C MET A 316 21.72 -12.79 4.30
N LEU A 317 21.70 -11.88 3.32
CA LEU A 317 20.51 -11.66 2.48
C LEU A 317 20.15 -12.85 1.59
N LYS A 318 21.15 -13.65 1.19
CA LYS A 318 20.98 -14.85 0.35
C LYS A 318 20.82 -16.14 1.16
N LEU A 319 21.11 -16.10 2.46
CA LEU A 319 21.12 -17.27 3.37
C LEU A 319 20.29 -17.04 4.64
N GLY A 320 19.54 -15.94 4.70
CA GLY A 320 18.73 -15.54 5.86
C GLY A 320 17.36 -16.19 5.86
N LYS A 321 16.61 -15.98 6.96
CA LYS A 321 15.22 -16.45 7.10
C LYS A 321 14.34 -15.97 5.93
N GLY A 322 14.52 -14.74 5.48
CA GLY A 322 13.74 -14.17 4.38
C GLY A 322 13.92 -14.94 3.07
N ASP A 323 15.15 -15.35 2.74
CA ASP A 323 15.42 -16.17 1.55
C ASP A 323 14.82 -17.58 1.68
N ALA A 324 14.93 -18.20 2.85
CA ALA A 324 14.31 -19.51 3.13
C ALA A 324 12.79 -19.44 2.90
N VAL A 325 12.12 -18.47 3.53
CA VAL A 325 10.67 -18.27 3.38
C VAL A 325 10.30 -18.03 1.91
N ARG A 326 11.06 -17.23 1.16
CA ARG A 326 10.78 -16.97 -0.27
C ARG A 326 10.86 -18.24 -1.11
N LYS A 327 11.90 -19.06 -0.92
CA LYS A 327 12.05 -20.34 -1.64
C LYS A 327 10.93 -21.31 -1.28
N ALA A 328 10.59 -21.38 0.00
CA ALA A 328 9.50 -22.23 0.46
C ALA A 328 8.14 -21.75 -0.07
N PHE A 329 7.83 -20.45 -0.07
CA PHE A 329 6.60 -19.91 -0.66
C PHE A 329 6.51 -20.17 -2.16
N ALA A 330 7.63 -20.15 -2.89
CA ALA A 330 7.65 -20.53 -4.30
C ALA A 330 7.37 -22.03 -4.53
N ALA A 331 7.80 -22.89 -3.61
CA ALA A 331 7.58 -24.34 -3.66
C ALA A 331 6.24 -24.80 -3.05
N ALA A 332 5.63 -23.96 -2.22
CA ALA A 332 4.39 -24.24 -1.49
C ALA A 332 3.23 -24.53 -2.43
N SER A 333 2.40 -25.53 -2.09
CA SER A 333 1.25 -25.91 -2.91
C SER A 333 -0.07 -25.26 -2.46
N GLY A 334 -0.15 -24.80 -1.22
CA GLY A 334 -1.39 -24.29 -0.63
C GLY A 334 -1.84 -22.91 -1.15
N ASP A 335 -3.15 -22.66 -1.04
CA ASP A 335 -3.78 -21.37 -1.37
C ASP A 335 -3.45 -20.28 -0.36
N ILE A 336 -3.27 -20.68 0.91
CA ILE A 336 -2.80 -19.84 2.01
C ILE A 336 -1.38 -20.23 2.38
N LEU A 337 -0.54 -19.22 2.57
CA LEU A 337 0.84 -19.35 3.00
C LEU A 337 0.97 -18.83 4.42
N MET A 338 1.54 -19.63 5.31
CA MET A 338 1.83 -19.25 6.69
C MET A 338 3.31 -19.44 7.01
N ILE A 339 3.82 -18.63 7.93
CA ILE A 339 5.15 -18.80 8.50
C ILE A 339 4.98 -19.22 9.95
N LEU A 340 5.64 -20.28 10.37
CA LEU A 340 5.76 -20.68 11.78
C LEU A 340 7.25 -20.71 12.13
N ASP A 341 7.66 -19.93 13.13
CA ASP A 341 9.03 -19.99 13.63
C ASP A 341 9.29 -21.35 14.30
N SER A 342 10.41 -21.96 13.93
CA SER A 342 10.80 -23.29 14.42
C SER A 342 11.20 -23.35 15.89
N ASP A 343 11.27 -22.21 16.57
CA ASP A 343 11.53 -22.11 18.01
C ASP A 343 10.26 -22.24 18.87
N ILE A 344 9.08 -22.35 18.23
CA ILE A 344 7.75 -22.50 18.86
C ILE A 344 7.44 -21.41 19.90
N THR A 345 8.09 -20.25 19.80
CA THR A 345 7.77 -19.10 20.66
C THR A 345 6.35 -18.58 20.42
N VAL A 346 5.85 -18.78 19.20
CA VAL A 346 4.42 -18.75 18.89
C VAL A 346 3.93 -20.21 18.79
N PRO A 347 2.96 -20.63 19.62
CA PRO A 347 2.41 -21.98 19.58
C PRO A 347 1.72 -22.28 18.24
N PRO A 348 1.87 -23.49 17.65
CA PRO A 348 1.18 -23.85 16.41
C PRO A 348 -0.35 -23.82 16.53
N GLU A 349 -0.88 -23.95 17.75
CA GLU A 349 -2.31 -23.85 18.06
C GLU A 349 -2.89 -22.45 17.82
N GLU A 350 -2.05 -21.44 17.59
CA GLU A 350 -2.49 -20.10 17.18
C GLU A 350 -2.79 -20.01 15.67
N LEU A 351 -2.23 -20.89 14.84
CA LEU A 351 -2.36 -20.83 13.37
C LEU A 351 -3.81 -20.86 12.85
N PRO A 352 -4.76 -21.62 13.44
CA PRO A 352 -6.16 -21.59 13.00
C PRO A 352 -6.77 -20.18 13.00
N LYS A 353 -6.39 -19.31 13.95
CA LYS A 353 -6.91 -17.93 13.98
C LYS A 353 -6.42 -17.09 12.79
N PHE A 354 -5.21 -17.36 12.29
CA PHE A 354 -4.70 -16.74 11.07
C PHE A 354 -5.46 -17.25 9.84
N TYR A 355 -5.71 -18.56 9.78
CA TYR A 355 -6.51 -19.20 8.73
C TYR A 355 -7.91 -18.57 8.65
N ASP A 356 -8.63 -18.57 9.77
CA ASP A 356 -10.00 -18.06 9.87
C ASP A 356 -10.11 -16.58 9.46
N ALA A 357 -9.10 -15.77 9.79
CA ALA A 357 -9.09 -14.37 9.42
C ALA A 357 -8.97 -14.15 7.90
N LEU A 358 -8.13 -14.94 7.22
CA LEU A 358 -7.97 -14.87 5.77
C LEU A 358 -9.19 -15.42 5.05
N VAL A 359 -9.68 -16.57 5.50
CA VAL A 359 -10.79 -17.31 4.91
C VAL A 359 -12.12 -16.55 5.06
N ALA A 360 -12.32 -15.86 6.18
CA ALA A 360 -13.43 -14.92 6.36
C ALA A 360 -13.21 -13.54 5.68
N ASN A 361 -12.19 -13.41 4.82
CA ASN A 361 -11.83 -12.18 4.10
C ASN A 361 -11.71 -10.92 5.00
N LYS A 362 -11.31 -11.12 6.26
CA LYS A 362 -11.12 -10.03 7.24
C LYS A 362 -9.81 -9.29 7.02
N ALA A 363 -8.85 -9.90 6.33
CA ALA A 363 -7.55 -9.33 6.01
C ALA A 363 -7.02 -9.91 4.70
N ASP A 364 -6.09 -9.17 4.08
CA ASP A 364 -5.28 -9.66 2.96
C ASP A 364 -3.91 -10.16 3.47
N PHE A 365 -3.45 -9.59 4.59
CA PHE A 365 -2.21 -9.97 5.27
C PHE A 365 -2.42 -9.96 6.78
N VAL A 366 -2.19 -11.10 7.43
CA VAL A 366 -2.33 -11.28 8.88
C VAL A 366 -0.93 -11.34 9.48
N ASN A 367 -0.64 -10.38 10.34
CA ASN A 367 0.62 -10.25 11.06
C ASN A 367 0.42 -10.66 12.52
N GLY A 368 1.26 -11.53 13.08
CA GLY A 368 1.17 -11.82 14.51
C GLY A 368 1.61 -10.61 15.34
N THR A 369 1.02 -10.44 16.54
CA THR A 369 1.50 -9.46 17.52
C THR A 369 1.71 -10.10 18.89
N ARG A 370 2.93 -9.95 19.41
CA ARG A 370 3.36 -10.50 20.70
C ARG A 370 3.11 -9.55 21.87
N LEU A 371 2.60 -8.35 21.61
CA LEU A 371 2.55 -7.26 22.61
C LEU A 371 1.20 -7.12 23.33
N VAL A 372 0.19 -7.88 22.91
CA VAL A 372 -1.20 -7.74 23.43
C VAL A 372 -1.45 -8.63 24.64
N TYR A 373 -1.13 -9.92 24.56
CA TYR A 373 -1.32 -10.85 25.67
C TYR A 373 -0.16 -10.81 26.68
N PRO A 374 -0.38 -11.26 27.94
CA PRO A 374 0.70 -11.47 28.89
C PRO A 374 1.78 -12.40 28.30
N GLN A 375 3.03 -11.97 28.40
CA GLN A 375 4.19 -12.73 27.93
C GLN A 375 4.73 -13.57 29.08
N GLU A 376 5.22 -14.78 28.78
CA GLU A 376 5.90 -15.59 29.79
C GLU A 376 7.18 -14.91 30.31
N THR A 377 7.48 -15.11 31.59
CA THR A 377 8.65 -14.52 32.24
C THR A 377 9.93 -14.93 31.50
N GLY A 378 10.72 -13.95 31.06
CA GLY A 378 11.97 -14.18 30.32
C GLY A 378 11.81 -14.29 28.80
N ALA A 379 10.59 -14.29 28.25
CA ALA A 379 10.37 -14.35 26.79
C ALA A 379 10.92 -13.13 26.04
N MET A 380 10.92 -11.94 26.67
CA MET A 380 11.41 -10.70 26.05
C MET A 380 12.09 -9.78 27.07
N ARG A 381 13.25 -9.22 26.70
CA ARG A 381 13.94 -8.20 27.51
C ARG A 381 13.13 -6.89 27.52
N PRO A 382 13.05 -6.14 28.64
CA PRO A 382 12.30 -4.88 28.70
C PRO A 382 12.69 -3.85 27.63
N ILE A 383 13.99 -3.75 27.30
CA ILE A 383 14.50 -2.87 26.24
C ILE A 383 13.94 -3.24 24.86
N ASN A 384 13.77 -4.54 24.58
CA ASN A 384 13.19 -5.03 23.33
C ASN A 384 11.68 -4.72 23.28
N LYS A 385 10.99 -4.80 24.42
CA LYS A 385 9.58 -4.41 24.52
C LYS A 385 9.39 -2.92 24.22
N LEU A 386 10.22 -2.05 24.81
CA LEU A 386 10.20 -0.62 24.51
C LEU A 386 10.52 -0.35 23.04
N GLY A 387 11.56 -1.01 22.52
CA GLY A 387 11.92 -0.93 21.10
C GLY A 387 10.75 -1.30 20.19
N ASN A 388 10.09 -2.43 20.44
CA ASN A 388 8.94 -2.89 19.67
C ASN A 388 7.79 -1.87 19.71
N VAL A 389 7.48 -1.25 20.86
CA VAL A 389 6.45 -0.21 20.93
C VAL A 389 6.84 1.01 20.09
N VAL A 390 8.08 1.49 20.19
CA VAL A 390 8.57 2.63 19.40
C VAL A 390 8.54 2.32 17.90
N PHE A 391 9.02 1.15 17.51
CA PHE A 391 9.00 0.70 16.11
C PHE A 391 7.57 0.51 15.59
N SER A 392 6.65 0.05 16.42
CA SER A 392 5.24 -0.09 16.07
C SER A 392 4.60 1.25 15.75
N LEU A 393 4.82 2.26 16.59
CA LEU A 393 4.34 3.63 16.32
C LEU A 393 4.98 4.21 15.05
N LEU A 394 6.28 4.00 14.88
CA LEU A 394 7.02 4.46 13.71
C LEU A 394 6.51 3.81 12.42
N PHE A 395 6.39 2.48 12.38
CA PHE A 395 5.93 1.75 11.20
C PHE A 395 4.44 1.94 10.94
N SER A 396 3.64 2.13 11.99
CA SER A 396 2.25 2.54 11.82
C SER A 396 2.13 3.84 11.04
N TRP A 397 2.97 4.83 11.40
CA TRP A 397 3.05 6.09 10.67
C TRP A 397 3.66 5.92 9.27
N LEU A 398 4.76 5.18 9.13
CA LEU A 398 5.46 5.00 7.86
C LEU A 398 4.58 4.33 6.80
N LEU A 399 3.89 3.27 7.19
CA LEU A 399 3.05 2.45 6.31
C LEU A 399 1.60 2.96 6.25
N SER A 400 1.23 3.91 7.11
CA SER A 400 -0.13 4.46 7.21
C SER A 400 -1.19 3.36 7.44
N GLN A 401 -0.84 2.35 8.24
CA GLN A 401 -1.65 1.20 8.64
C GLN A 401 -1.36 0.92 10.13
N PRO A 402 -2.31 0.44 10.94
CA PRO A 402 -2.05 0.14 12.34
C PRO A 402 -1.15 -1.11 12.47
N ILE A 403 0.08 -0.92 12.94
CA ILE A 403 1.07 -1.98 13.18
C ILE A 403 1.58 -1.89 14.63
N THR A 404 1.52 -3.01 15.33
CA THR A 404 1.76 -3.22 16.75
C THR A 404 2.91 -4.17 17.02
N ASP A 405 3.38 -4.93 16.02
CA ASP A 405 4.61 -5.72 16.11
C ASP A 405 5.15 -6.01 14.72
N THR A 406 6.28 -5.39 14.35
CA THR A 406 6.88 -5.62 13.03
C THR A 406 7.67 -6.92 12.94
N LEU A 407 8.11 -7.47 14.07
CA LEU A 407 9.12 -8.53 14.18
C LEU A 407 8.55 -9.85 14.70
N CYS A 408 7.23 -10.01 14.73
CA CYS A 408 6.63 -11.32 14.94
C CYS A 408 6.85 -12.16 13.69
N GLY A 409 7.51 -13.31 13.82
CA GLY A 409 7.82 -14.15 12.65
C GLY A 409 6.64 -14.95 12.12
N THR A 410 5.56 -15.10 12.90
CA THR A 410 4.33 -15.75 12.44
C THR A 410 3.46 -14.79 11.66
N LYS A 411 3.25 -15.10 10.39
CA LYS A 411 2.50 -14.28 9.43
C LYS A 411 1.74 -15.18 8.47
N ALA A 412 0.62 -14.70 7.93
CA ALA A 412 -0.18 -15.44 6.96
C ALA A 412 -0.75 -14.53 5.87
N LEU A 413 -0.85 -15.05 4.65
CA LEU A 413 -1.46 -14.40 3.49
C LEU A 413 -1.87 -15.42 2.43
N ARG A 414 -2.70 -15.02 1.47
CA ARG A 414 -3.01 -15.87 0.32
C ARG A 414 -1.82 -15.89 -0.65
N LYS A 415 -1.61 -17.02 -1.32
CA LYS A 415 -0.53 -17.19 -2.30
C LYS A 415 -0.58 -16.15 -3.42
N ARG A 416 -1.76 -15.88 -3.97
CA ARG A 416 -1.98 -14.81 -4.97
C ARG A 416 -1.53 -13.43 -4.48
N ASP A 417 -1.73 -13.14 -3.20
CA ASP A 417 -1.40 -11.86 -2.59
C ASP A 417 0.11 -11.75 -2.38
N TYR A 418 0.76 -12.86 -2.00
CA TYR A 418 2.23 -12.98 -1.98
C TYR A 418 2.85 -12.80 -3.36
N ASP A 419 2.27 -13.39 -4.42
CA ASP A 419 2.81 -13.29 -5.78
C ASP A 419 2.83 -11.83 -6.26
N ALA A 420 1.77 -11.06 -5.94
CA ALA A 420 1.74 -9.63 -6.21
C ALA A 420 2.79 -8.84 -5.39
N ILE A 421 3.04 -9.22 -4.13
CA ILE A 421 4.14 -8.66 -3.33
C ILE A 421 5.49 -8.97 -3.99
N ALA A 422 5.72 -10.23 -4.39
CA ALA A 422 6.95 -10.68 -5.01
C ALA A 422 7.23 -9.96 -6.33
N ALA A 423 6.21 -9.72 -7.15
CA ALA A 423 6.32 -8.97 -8.40
C ALA A 423 6.76 -7.51 -8.20
N ASN A 424 6.41 -6.90 -7.06
CA ASN A 424 6.75 -5.52 -6.72
C ASN A 424 7.99 -5.37 -5.84
N ARG A 425 8.63 -6.47 -5.40
CA ARG A 425 9.78 -6.47 -4.49
C ARG A 425 10.94 -5.58 -4.94
N SER A 426 11.21 -5.56 -6.25
CA SER A 426 12.30 -4.75 -6.84
C SER A 426 12.15 -3.25 -6.57
N TYR A 427 10.94 -2.78 -6.26
CA TYR A 427 10.67 -1.39 -5.89
C TYR A 427 11.40 -0.98 -4.60
N PHE A 428 11.49 -1.89 -3.64
CA PHE A 428 12.14 -1.70 -2.35
C PHE A 428 13.61 -2.14 -2.38
N GLY A 429 13.93 -3.20 -3.15
CA GLY A 429 15.25 -3.82 -3.26
C GLY A 429 15.42 -5.06 -2.37
N ASP A 430 16.56 -5.76 -2.49
CA ASP A 430 16.91 -6.88 -1.61
C ASP A 430 17.76 -6.41 -0.43
N PHE A 431 17.13 -6.14 0.70
CA PHE A 431 17.79 -5.55 1.86
C PHE A 431 17.32 -6.08 3.22
N ASP A 432 16.28 -6.93 3.25
CA ASP A 432 15.72 -7.50 4.48
C ASP A 432 16.07 -9.00 4.62
N PRO A 433 17.04 -9.36 5.47
CA PRO A 433 17.42 -10.76 5.69
C PRO A 433 16.40 -11.55 6.53
N PHE A 434 15.46 -10.88 7.21
CA PHE A 434 14.41 -11.53 8.01
C PHE A 434 13.18 -11.88 7.17
N GLY A 435 12.84 -11.03 6.19
CA GLY A 435 11.69 -11.16 5.31
C GLY A 435 10.41 -10.50 5.83
N ASP A 436 10.39 -10.07 7.09
CA ASP A 436 9.23 -9.46 7.73
C ASP A 436 8.87 -8.11 7.09
N PHE A 437 9.87 -7.28 6.75
CA PHE A 437 9.68 -5.98 6.12
C PHE A 437 9.39 -6.10 4.63
N ASP A 438 9.93 -7.12 3.95
CA ASP A 438 9.54 -7.44 2.56
C ASP A 438 8.02 -7.63 2.45
N LEU A 439 7.44 -8.42 3.35
CA LEU A 439 6.01 -8.66 3.41
C LEU A 439 5.21 -7.43 3.86
N LEU A 440 5.63 -6.76 4.94
CA LEU A 440 4.94 -5.56 5.45
C LEU A 440 4.95 -4.42 4.43
N PHE A 441 6.08 -4.16 3.77
CA PHE A 441 6.18 -3.08 2.79
C PHE A 441 5.40 -3.43 1.53
N GLY A 442 5.50 -4.68 1.06
CA GLY A 442 4.72 -5.17 -0.08
C GLY A 442 3.21 -5.03 0.17
N ALA A 443 2.73 -5.52 1.32
CA ALA A 443 1.33 -5.44 1.69
C ALA A 443 0.85 -3.98 1.82
N ALA A 444 1.61 -3.13 2.53
CA ALA A 444 1.25 -1.72 2.68
C ALA A 444 1.26 -0.96 1.35
N TRP A 445 2.21 -1.29 0.46
CA TRP A 445 2.28 -0.71 -0.87
C TRP A 445 1.06 -1.05 -1.71
N LEU A 446 0.69 -2.34 -1.75
CA LEU A 446 -0.48 -2.83 -2.48
C LEU A 446 -1.81 -2.48 -1.80
N GLY A 447 -1.80 -1.65 -0.75
CA GLY A 447 -2.99 -1.23 -0.01
C GLY A 447 -3.76 -2.41 0.60
N TYR A 448 -3.06 -3.49 0.91
CA TYR A 448 -3.64 -4.66 1.55
C TYR A 448 -4.10 -4.31 2.95
N ARG A 449 -5.23 -4.92 3.37
CA ARG A 449 -5.68 -4.83 4.74
C ARG A 449 -4.78 -5.67 5.63
N ILE A 450 -3.86 -5.00 6.31
CA ILE A 450 -3.01 -5.59 7.34
C ILE A 450 -3.80 -5.63 8.64
N ILE A 451 -3.89 -6.80 9.27
CA ILE A 451 -4.37 -6.93 10.64
C ILE A 451 -3.28 -7.51 11.52
N ASP A 452 -3.21 -7.00 12.74
CA ASP A 452 -2.38 -7.59 13.78
C ASP A 452 -3.22 -8.52 14.64
N LEU A 453 -2.87 -9.81 14.60
CA LEU A 453 -3.55 -10.86 15.34
C LEU A 453 -2.78 -11.16 16.63
N PRO A 454 -3.39 -10.96 17.81
CA PRO A 454 -2.77 -11.28 19.09
C PRO A 454 -2.38 -12.75 19.18
N VAL A 455 -1.13 -13.02 19.56
CA VAL A 455 -0.60 -14.37 19.79
C VAL A 455 0.01 -14.50 21.18
N HIS A 456 -0.09 -15.68 21.78
CA HIS A 456 0.63 -15.97 23.01
C HIS A 456 2.11 -16.17 22.71
N TYR A 457 2.96 -15.37 23.36
CA TYR A 457 4.41 -15.44 23.18
C TYR A 457 5.05 -16.15 24.37
N ARG A 458 5.57 -17.35 24.11
CA ARG A 458 6.16 -18.24 25.12
C ARG A 458 7.68 -18.08 25.19
N ALA A 459 8.25 -18.44 26.34
CA ALA A 459 9.68 -18.57 26.46
C ALA A 459 10.19 -19.73 25.59
N ARG A 460 11.38 -19.59 25.03
CA ARG A 460 12.00 -20.67 24.24
C ARG A 460 12.30 -21.85 25.12
N THR A 461 11.93 -23.04 24.65
CA THR A 461 12.24 -24.32 25.30
C THR A 461 13.61 -24.86 24.88
N TYR A 462 14.08 -24.50 23.69
CA TYR A 462 15.33 -24.99 23.11
C TYR A 462 15.98 -23.92 22.21
N GLY A 463 17.32 -23.89 22.16
CA GLY A 463 18.11 -22.97 21.32
C GLY A 463 18.29 -21.54 21.87
N ASP A 464 19.28 -20.82 21.35
CA ASP A 464 19.62 -19.45 21.74
C ASP A 464 18.96 -18.39 20.84
N SER A 465 18.72 -17.18 21.39
CA SER A 465 18.30 -16.01 20.61
C SER A 465 19.35 -15.61 19.60
N LYS A 466 19.05 -15.87 18.32
CA LYS A 466 19.86 -15.43 17.18
C LYS A 466 19.72 -13.92 16.91
N VAL A 467 18.72 -13.26 17.50
CA VAL A 467 18.51 -11.81 17.40
C VAL A 467 19.39 -11.09 18.41
N ARG A 468 20.43 -10.39 17.94
CA ARG A 468 21.30 -9.51 18.74
C ARG A 468 20.98 -8.02 18.50
N VAL A 469 20.71 -7.27 19.57
CA VAL A 469 20.19 -5.88 19.50
C VAL A 469 21.22 -4.90 18.94
N ASP A 470 22.48 -5.08 19.29
CA ASP A 470 23.63 -4.31 18.81
C ASP A 470 23.90 -4.53 17.31
N LEU A 471 23.79 -5.78 16.84
CA LEU A 471 24.01 -6.14 15.44
C LEU A 471 22.82 -5.75 14.54
N HIS A 472 21.58 -5.91 15.03
CA HIS A 472 20.38 -5.68 14.23
C HIS A 472 19.75 -4.29 14.39
N GLY A 473 20.12 -3.52 15.43
CA GLY A 473 19.66 -2.14 15.60
C GLY A 473 19.95 -1.24 14.39
N PRO A 474 21.19 -1.21 13.85
CA PRO A 474 21.51 -0.46 12.64
C PRO A 474 20.73 -0.94 11.41
N LEU A 475 20.49 -2.25 11.29
CA LEU A 475 19.67 -2.82 10.23
C LEU A 475 18.22 -2.33 10.32
N LEU A 476 17.61 -2.35 11.51
CA LEU A 476 16.27 -1.80 11.75
C LEU A 476 16.21 -0.30 11.44
N GLY A 477 17.22 0.47 11.83
CA GLY A 477 17.34 1.89 11.46
C GLY A 477 17.39 2.10 9.94
N ARG A 478 18.14 1.25 9.23
CA ARG A 478 18.16 1.23 7.76
C ARG A 478 16.80 0.89 7.17
N MET A 479 16.05 -0.07 7.73
CA MET A 479 14.69 -0.41 7.27
C MET A 479 13.75 0.79 7.42
N SER A 480 13.81 1.48 8.56
CA SER A 480 13.06 2.70 8.80
C SER A 480 13.39 3.80 7.80
N ALA A 481 14.68 3.97 7.47
CA ALA A 481 15.12 4.95 6.47
C ALA A 481 14.62 4.61 5.05
N ILE A 482 14.65 3.33 4.67
CA ILE A 482 14.11 2.85 3.39
C ILE A 482 12.59 3.09 3.34
N ALA A 483 11.86 2.68 4.37
CA ALA A 483 10.42 2.92 4.45
C ALA A 483 10.09 4.41 4.39
N PHE A 484 10.81 5.26 5.13
CA PHE A 484 10.65 6.70 5.07
C PHE A 484 10.91 7.25 3.67
N TRP A 485 12.00 6.84 3.02
CA TRP A 485 12.30 7.26 1.66
C TRP A 485 11.22 6.81 0.68
N GLN A 486 10.81 5.55 0.71
CA GLN A 486 9.91 4.95 -0.27
C GLN A 486 8.45 5.39 -0.10
N PHE A 487 7.96 5.47 1.14
CA PHE A 487 6.56 5.82 1.42
C PHE A 487 6.35 7.31 1.67
N LYS A 488 7.34 8.05 2.19
CA LYS A 488 7.15 9.45 2.58
C LYS A 488 7.86 10.47 1.69
N VAL A 489 9.02 10.16 1.10
CA VAL A 489 9.82 11.14 0.34
C VAL A 489 9.76 10.95 -1.18
N ARG A 490 10.23 9.80 -1.67
CA ARG A 490 10.34 9.44 -3.10
C ARG A 490 9.07 9.75 -3.89
N PRO A 491 7.85 9.50 -3.36
CA PRO A 491 6.65 9.75 -4.13
C PRO A 491 6.39 11.23 -4.44
N TRP A 492 6.97 12.16 -3.68
CA TRP A 492 6.92 13.59 -4.00
C TRP A 492 7.97 14.02 -5.03
N LEU A 493 8.99 13.20 -5.29
CA LEU A 493 10.07 13.51 -6.24
C LEU A 493 9.76 13.07 -7.68
N ILE A 494 9.00 11.97 -7.85
CA ILE A 494 8.73 11.37 -9.17
C ILE A 494 7.75 12.22 -10.01
N GLY A 495 6.82 12.94 -9.37
CA GLY A 495 5.78 13.73 -10.05
C GLY A 495 6.28 14.81 -11.02
N ARG A 496 7.55 15.22 -10.99
CA ARG A 496 8.06 16.31 -11.85
C ARG A 496 8.70 15.88 -13.17
N ARG A 497 9.30 14.68 -13.25
CA ARG A 497 10.20 14.35 -14.37
C ARG A 497 9.49 13.86 -15.63
N GLN A 498 8.28 13.31 -15.52
CA GLN A 498 7.50 12.84 -16.68
C GLN A 498 6.41 13.81 -17.13
N ALA A 499 5.87 14.63 -16.22
CA ALA A 499 4.63 15.38 -16.41
C ALA A 499 4.73 16.67 -17.27
N TYR A 500 5.93 17.15 -17.60
CA TYR A 500 6.07 18.41 -18.35
C TYR A 500 6.95 18.26 -19.59
N ARG A 501 6.51 17.40 -20.52
CA ARG A 501 6.82 17.60 -21.93
C ARG A 501 5.68 18.46 -22.48
N LYS A 502 5.92 19.77 -22.64
CA LYS A 502 4.96 20.74 -23.18
C LYS A 502 4.13 20.09 -24.30
N PRO A 503 2.79 20.10 -24.24
CA PRO A 503 1.97 19.76 -25.40
C PRO A 503 2.40 20.65 -26.57
N GLN A 504 2.74 20.06 -27.71
CA GLN A 504 2.96 20.81 -28.94
C GLN A 504 1.59 21.24 -29.47
N HIS A 505 1.07 22.37 -28.99
CA HIS A 505 0.03 23.10 -29.70
C HIS A 505 0.64 24.34 -30.38
N PRO A 506 0.33 24.61 -31.65
CA PRO A 506 0.82 25.78 -32.35
C PRO A 506 0.00 27.02 -31.95
N THR A 507 0.71 28.15 -31.78
CA THR A 507 0.23 29.55 -31.58
C THR A 507 -0.35 29.87 -30.18
N ALA A 508 -0.05 30.98 -29.49
CA ALA A 508 0.58 32.25 -29.86
C ALA A 508 1.29 32.95 -28.65
N ALA A 509 2.25 33.80 -29.02
CA ALA A 509 2.77 35.02 -28.36
C ALA A 509 3.60 34.99 -27.05
N ARG A 510 4.73 35.73 -27.13
CA ARG A 510 5.76 36.09 -26.14
C ARG A 510 5.17 36.96 -24.99
N GLU A 511 5.80 37.28 -23.84
CA GLU A 511 7.19 37.64 -23.55
C GLU A 511 7.43 37.86 -22.03
N THR A 512 8.70 37.82 -21.61
CA THR A 512 9.37 38.43 -20.42
C THR A 512 9.50 37.74 -19.05
N SER A 513 10.74 37.87 -18.55
CA SER A 513 11.27 37.72 -17.18
C SER A 513 12.03 36.42 -16.84
N GLU A 514 13.22 36.27 -17.43
CA GLU A 514 14.23 35.23 -17.12
C GLU A 514 15.35 35.71 -16.17
N ARG A 515 15.46 37.01 -15.83
CA ARG A 515 16.64 37.53 -15.10
C ARG A 515 16.60 37.41 -13.57
N SER A 516 15.43 37.24 -12.95
CA SER A 516 15.31 37.10 -11.48
C SER A 516 15.40 35.65 -10.97
N LYS A 517 15.37 34.65 -11.86
CA LYS A 517 15.44 33.22 -11.50
C LYS A 517 16.86 32.69 -11.34
N LEU A 518 17.88 33.39 -11.87
CA LEU A 518 19.26 32.88 -11.90
C LEU A 518 19.98 33.01 -10.54
N VAL A 519 19.73 34.09 -9.79
CA VAL A 519 20.42 34.37 -8.52
C VAL A 519 19.89 33.47 -7.38
N VAL A 520 18.59 33.16 -7.36
CA VAL A 520 18.00 32.24 -6.36
C VAL A 520 18.36 30.78 -6.66
N ARG A 521 18.50 30.40 -7.94
CA ARG A 521 18.88 29.04 -8.34
C ARG A 521 20.33 28.69 -7.94
N ALA A 522 21.26 29.64 -7.99
CA ALA A 522 22.66 29.39 -7.63
C ALA A 522 22.86 29.14 -6.12
N GLY A 523 22.15 29.89 -5.25
CA GLY A 523 22.25 29.72 -3.80
C GLY A 523 21.64 28.41 -3.28
N VAL A 524 20.51 27.98 -3.87
CA VAL A 524 19.84 26.73 -3.48
C VAL A 524 20.60 25.49 -3.97
N LEU A 525 21.22 25.54 -5.16
CA LEU A 525 22.03 24.43 -5.68
C LEU A 525 23.27 24.17 -4.80
N LEU A 526 23.92 25.23 -4.31
CA LEU A 526 25.08 25.12 -3.42
C LEU A 526 24.71 24.53 -2.05
N GLY A 527 23.54 24.89 -1.49
CA GLY A 527 23.05 24.30 -0.24
C GLY A 527 22.65 22.83 -0.35
N VAL A 528 22.00 22.43 -1.45
CA VAL A 528 21.58 21.04 -1.66
C VAL A 528 22.76 20.14 -1.98
N VAL A 529 23.74 20.60 -2.78
CA VAL A 529 24.98 19.85 -3.04
C VAL A 529 25.79 19.65 -1.75
N TRP A 530 25.83 20.65 -0.86
CA TRP A 530 26.50 20.53 0.44
C TRP A 530 25.86 19.46 1.34
N ILE A 531 24.53 19.41 1.43
CA ILE A 531 23.80 18.40 2.20
C ILE A 531 23.97 16.99 1.60
N VAL A 532 23.85 16.85 0.27
CA VAL A 532 23.99 15.54 -0.40
C VAL A 532 25.42 15.00 -0.27
N VAL A 533 26.45 15.85 -0.40
CA VAL A 533 27.85 15.43 -0.22
C VAL A 533 28.13 14.99 1.22
N HIS A 534 27.54 15.66 2.22
CA HIS A 534 27.70 15.26 3.63
C HIS A 534 26.93 13.99 3.98
N VAL A 535 25.73 13.80 3.45
CA VAL A 535 24.96 12.56 3.65
C VAL A 535 25.62 11.37 2.95
N VAL A 536 26.16 11.55 1.74
CA VAL A 536 26.88 10.48 1.02
C VAL A 536 28.23 10.14 1.66
N ARG A 537 28.93 11.12 2.26
CA ARG A 537 30.14 10.86 3.07
C ARG A 537 29.82 10.15 4.38
N TRP A 538 28.70 10.48 5.02
CA TRP A 538 28.25 9.83 6.26
C TRP A 538 27.78 8.40 6.03
N LEU A 539 27.23 8.06 4.85
CA LEU A 539 26.79 6.70 4.52
C LEU A 539 27.92 5.76 4.05
N ARG A 540 29.17 6.25 3.90
CA ARG A 540 30.34 5.47 3.47
C ARG A 540 31.32 5.14 4.62
N HIS A 541 31.07 5.66 5.81
CA HIS A 541 31.74 5.32 7.07
C HIS A 541 30.70 4.69 8.00
#